data_AF-A0A0F9HJN6-F1
#
_entry.id   AF-A0A0F9HJN6-F1
#
_cell.length_a   1.000
_cell.length_b   1.000
_cell.length_c   1.000
_cell.angle_alpha   90.00
_cell.angle_beta   90.00
_cell.angle_gamma   90.00
#
_symmetry.space_group_name_H-M   'P 1'
#
loop_
_entity.id
_entity.type
_entity.pdbx_description
1 polymer ?
#
loop_
_entity_poly.entity_id
_entity_poly.type
_entity_poly.pdbx_seq_one_letter_code
_entity_poly.pdbx_strand_id
1 'polypeptide(L)'
;MLWRLGKKKNIKLIETLKKPFKMSRGSLLRQFLLGAVLAVILSLIIYVSGGLNYMGMIPSSIKIPWVSVFFSVNFIIFLIYGILFHGVFQNKFEEGFKPLVKVALMIFVFQFLFWLTYLFIIGLATESFFYFGSFLPIAIPLFLLNSFLSTLIYKKSGNIIAGAIVNTLFFTLLICTISPYQSGLSFIIGFFF
;
A
#
# COMPACT_ATOMS: atom_id res chain seq x y z
N MET A 1 -8.08 23.88 -4.68
CA MET A 1 -8.23 24.14 -3.22
C MET A 1 -6.94 23.96 -2.40
N LEU A 2 -6.07 22.98 -2.70
CA LEU A 2 -4.78 22.77 -2.00
C LEU A 2 -3.87 24.01 -1.95
N TRP A 3 -3.80 24.77 -3.06
CA TRP A 3 -3.01 26.01 -3.14
C TRP A 3 -3.46 27.11 -2.17
N ARG A 4 -4.77 27.23 -1.93
CA ARG A 4 -5.33 28.22 -0.98
C ARG A 4 -5.05 27.85 0.49
N LEU A 5 -4.96 26.56 0.82
CA LEU A 5 -4.61 26.09 2.16
C LEU A 5 -3.13 26.29 2.49
N GLY A 6 -2.23 26.12 1.52
CA GLY A 6 -0.80 26.42 1.68
C GLY A 6 -0.52 27.91 1.91
N LYS A 7 -1.23 28.78 1.17
CA LYS A 7 -1.04 30.25 1.25
C LYS A 7 -1.54 30.85 2.59
N LYS A 8 -2.54 30.26 3.24
CA LYS A 8 -3.10 30.76 4.51
C LYS A 8 -2.29 30.41 5.76
N LYS A 9 -1.41 29.40 5.71
CA LYS A 9 -0.62 28.97 6.87
C LYS A 9 0.90 29.16 6.71
N ASN A 10 1.37 29.75 5.61
CA ASN A 10 2.81 29.89 5.30
C ASN A 10 3.59 28.56 5.35
N ILE A 11 2.90 27.42 5.19
CA ILE A 11 3.51 26.11 5.24
C ILE A 11 4.06 25.83 3.84
N LYS A 12 5.39 25.89 3.69
CA LYS A 12 6.05 25.49 2.45
C LYS A 12 5.83 23.98 2.27
N LEU A 13 5.33 23.58 1.09
CA LEU A 13 5.10 22.17 0.72
C LEU A 13 6.36 21.31 0.96
N ILE A 14 7.53 21.89 0.71
CA ILE A 14 8.85 21.30 0.97
C ILE A 14 9.07 21.01 2.47
N GLU A 15 8.62 21.87 3.39
CA GLU A 15 8.77 21.65 4.83
C GLU A 15 7.89 20.50 5.32
N THR A 16 6.67 20.39 4.78
CA THR A 16 5.77 19.27 5.06
C THR A 16 6.32 17.95 4.51
N LEU A 17 6.90 17.97 3.31
CA LEU A 17 7.56 16.81 2.71
C LEU A 17 8.81 16.37 3.48
N LYS A 18 9.56 17.32 4.07
CA LYS A 18 10.76 17.03 4.87
C LYS A 18 10.44 16.56 6.29
N LYS A 19 9.30 16.92 6.86
CA LYS A 19 8.90 16.58 8.23
C LYS A 19 8.95 15.08 8.56
N PRO A 20 8.45 14.16 7.70
CA PRO A 20 8.59 12.72 7.97
C PRO A 20 10.03 12.20 7.91
N PHE A 21 10.95 12.92 7.25
CA PHE A 21 12.37 12.57 7.15
C PHE A 21 13.26 13.28 8.17
N LYS A 22 12.70 14.13 9.05
CA LYS A 22 13.45 14.79 10.15
C LYS A 22 13.74 13.86 11.33
N MET A 23 13.61 12.55 11.15
CA MET A 23 13.92 11.56 12.19
C MET A 23 15.42 11.42 12.42
N SER A 24 15.80 10.99 13.63
CA SER A 24 17.19 10.64 13.92
C SER A 24 17.65 9.51 12.99
N ARG A 25 18.91 9.55 12.54
CA ARG A 25 19.49 8.51 11.66
C ARG A 25 19.31 7.11 12.26
N GLY A 26 19.44 6.97 13.58
CA GLY A 26 19.22 5.70 14.28
C GLY A 26 17.77 5.19 14.19
N SER A 27 16.77 6.08 14.23
CA SER A 27 15.35 5.71 14.06
C SER A 27 15.06 5.23 12.63
N LEU A 28 15.62 5.93 11.63
CA LEU A 28 15.51 5.51 10.23
C LEU A 28 16.17 4.14 9.99
N LEU A 29 17.37 3.94 10.52
CA LEU A 29 18.10 2.67 10.38
C LEU A 29 17.35 1.51 11.05
N ARG A 30 16.76 1.76 12.23
CA ARG A 30 15.91 0.78 12.92
C ARG A 30 14.68 0.40 12.09
N GLN A 31 14.07 1.34 11.38
CA GLN A 31 12.91 1.07 10.52
C GLN A 31 13.29 0.31 9.27
N PHE A 32 14.44 0.65 8.68
CA PHE A 32 14.96 -0.10 7.54
C PHE A 32 15.29 -1.55 7.93
N LEU A 33 15.94 -1.75 9.09
CA LEU A 33 16.17 -3.08 9.67
C LEU A 33 14.85 -3.83 9.93
N LEU A 34 13.85 -3.16 10.49
CA LEU A 34 12.55 -3.77 10.76
C LEU A 34 11.85 -4.18 9.46
N GLY A 35 11.92 -3.35 8.42
CA GLY A 35 11.45 -3.69 7.07
C GLY A 35 12.18 -4.88 6.47
N ALA A 36 13.51 -4.94 6.60
CA ALA A 36 14.33 -6.05 6.11
C ALA A 36 14.00 -7.37 6.84
N VAL A 37 13.90 -7.34 8.16
CA VAL A 37 13.52 -8.51 8.97
C VAL A 37 12.12 -8.99 8.57
N LEU A 38 11.17 -8.07 8.41
CA LEU A 38 9.82 -8.40 7.95
C LEU A 38 9.81 -9.00 6.55
N ALA A 39 10.62 -8.49 5.61
CA ALA A 39 10.74 -9.05 4.27
C ALA A 39 11.32 -10.48 4.28
N VAL A 40 12.28 -10.76 5.16
CA VAL A 40 12.83 -12.11 5.35
C VAL A 40 11.77 -13.05 5.94
N ILE A 41 11.08 -12.65 7.00
CA ILE A 41 10.00 -13.44 7.61
C ILE A 41 8.90 -13.72 6.58
N LEU A 42 8.51 -12.70 5.81
CA LEU A 42 7.54 -12.84 4.74
C LEU A 42 8.00 -13.83 3.67
N SER A 43 9.27 -13.76 3.26
CA SER A 43 9.86 -14.70 2.30
C SER A 43 9.85 -16.13 2.84
N LEU A 44 10.14 -16.32 4.13
CA LEU A 44 10.06 -17.63 4.80
C LEU A 44 8.62 -18.15 4.85
N ILE A 45 7.65 -17.31 5.21
CA ILE A 45 6.23 -17.68 5.22
C ILE A 45 5.79 -18.12 3.81
N ILE A 46 6.16 -17.37 2.77
CA ILE A 46 5.83 -17.70 1.37
C ILE A 46 6.54 -18.99 0.92
N TYR A 47 7.76 -19.24 1.38
CA TYR A 47 8.51 -20.44 1.04
C TYR A 47 7.94 -21.70 1.72
N VAL A 48 7.56 -21.60 2.99
CA VAL A 48 7.06 -22.71 3.81
C VAL A 48 5.56 -22.97 3.61
N SER A 49 4.79 -21.94 3.22
CA SER A 49 3.36 -22.09 2.92
C SER A 49 3.17 -23.01 1.71
N GLY A 50 2.77 -24.25 1.96
CA GLY A 50 2.48 -25.26 0.94
C GLY A 50 1.26 -24.86 0.10
N GLY A 51 1.51 -24.47 -1.14
CA GLY A 51 0.49 -24.01 -2.09
C GLY A 51 1.10 -23.12 -3.19
N LEU A 52 0.37 -22.91 -4.29
CA LEU A 52 0.81 -22.04 -5.38
C LEU A 52 0.73 -20.56 -4.96
N ASN A 53 1.76 -20.05 -4.29
CA ASN A 53 1.82 -18.64 -3.88
C ASN A 53 2.07 -17.69 -5.07
N TYR A 54 1.38 -16.53 -5.04
CA TYR A 54 1.47 -15.29 -5.86
C TYR A 54 1.49 -15.41 -7.40
N MET A 55 1.66 -16.58 -8.01
CA MET A 55 1.80 -16.70 -9.46
C MET A 55 1.16 -17.94 -10.09
N GLY A 56 0.38 -18.72 -9.32
CA GLY A 56 -0.04 -20.05 -9.81
C GLY A 56 1.14 -20.98 -10.07
N MET A 57 2.30 -20.72 -9.45
CA MET A 57 3.55 -21.44 -9.68
C MET A 57 3.95 -22.25 -8.43
N ILE A 58 4.63 -23.38 -8.62
CA ILE A 58 5.14 -24.27 -7.56
C ILE A 58 6.19 -23.52 -6.71
N PRO A 59 6.31 -23.77 -5.38
CA PRO A 59 7.38 -23.20 -4.57
C PRO A 59 8.76 -23.43 -5.22
N SER A 60 9.50 -22.36 -5.54
CA SER A 60 10.80 -22.46 -6.20
C SER A 60 11.73 -21.31 -5.81
N SER A 61 13.04 -21.58 -5.79
CA SER A 61 14.10 -20.62 -5.46
C SER A 61 14.14 -19.42 -6.43
N ILE A 62 13.60 -19.59 -7.63
CA ILE A 62 13.49 -18.56 -8.68
C ILE A 62 12.58 -17.39 -8.24
N LYS A 63 11.71 -17.60 -7.25
CA LYS A 63 10.71 -16.61 -6.80
C LYS A 63 11.20 -15.62 -5.74
N ILE A 64 12.24 -15.97 -5.00
CA ILE A 64 12.75 -15.17 -3.89
C ILE A 64 13.09 -13.73 -4.33
N PRO A 65 13.73 -13.51 -5.50
CA PRO A 65 13.98 -12.15 -6.00
C PRO A 65 12.69 -11.37 -6.28
N TRP A 66 11.66 -12.03 -6.84
CA TRP A 66 10.40 -11.39 -7.21
C TRP A 66 9.58 -10.92 -6.01
N VAL A 67 9.61 -11.66 -4.89
CA VAL A 67 9.00 -11.22 -3.63
C VAL A 67 9.65 -9.91 -3.15
N SER A 68 10.98 -9.83 -3.23
CA SER A 68 11.73 -8.64 -2.82
C SER A 68 11.46 -7.44 -3.73
N VAL A 69 11.37 -7.66 -5.05
CA VAL A 69 10.97 -6.63 -6.03
C VAL A 69 9.55 -6.14 -5.74
N PHE A 70 8.59 -7.05 -5.57
CA PHE A 70 7.21 -6.71 -5.28
C PHE A 70 7.06 -5.92 -3.97
N PHE A 71 7.75 -6.38 -2.92
CA PHE A 71 7.78 -5.70 -1.63
C PHE A 71 8.35 -4.27 -1.76
N SER A 72 9.45 -4.11 -2.51
CA SER A 72 10.10 -2.81 -2.72
C SER A 72 9.19 -1.84 -3.48
N VAL A 73 8.54 -2.30 -4.55
CA VAL A 73 7.61 -1.48 -5.34
C VAL A 73 6.40 -1.06 -4.49
N ASN A 74 5.79 -1.98 -3.75
CA ASN A 74 4.67 -1.66 -2.86
C ASN A 74 5.08 -0.70 -1.75
N PHE A 75 6.27 -0.89 -1.16
CA PHE A 75 6.80 0.03 -0.17
C PHE A 75 6.91 1.45 -0.72
N ILE A 76 7.45 1.63 -1.92
CA ILE A 76 7.54 2.94 -2.58
C ILE A 76 6.14 3.54 -2.80
N ILE A 77 5.19 2.74 -3.30
CA ILE A 77 3.80 3.18 -3.50
C ILE A 77 3.19 3.66 -2.19
N PHE A 78 3.22 2.84 -1.13
CA PHE A 78 2.66 3.21 0.17
C PHE A 78 3.40 4.37 0.83
N LEU A 79 4.69 4.52 0.58
CA LEU A 79 5.46 5.68 1.06
C LEU A 79 5.00 6.97 0.37
N ILE A 80 4.84 6.96 -0.96
CA ILE A 80 4.32 8.11 -1.72
C ILE A 80 2.91 8.46 -1.25
N TYR A 81 2.03 7.46 -1.11
CA TYR A 81 0.69 7.64 -0.56
C TYR A 81 0.74 8.25 0.84
N GLY A 82 1.54 7.67 1.73
CA GLY A 82 1.71 8.17 3.08
C GLY A 82 2.15 9.64 3.09
N ILE A 83 3.12 10.02 2.25
CA ILE A 83 3.61 11.40 2.16
C ILE A 83 2.50 12.35 1.67
N LEU A 84 1.79 12.00 0.60
CA LEU A 84 0.75 12.84 0.01
C LEU A 84 -0.43 13.02 0.96
N PHE A 85 -0.93 11.94 1.54
CA PHE A 85 -2.09 11.99 2.43
C PHE A 85 -1.74 12.66 3.75
N HIS A 86 -0.61 12.33 4.36
CA HIS A 86 -0.27 12.87 5.66
C HIS A 86 0.12 14.34 5.54
N GLY A 87 0.75 14.77 4.44
CA GLY A 87 1.02 16.19 4.20
C GLY A 87 -0.25 17.04 4.05
N VAL A 88 -1.34 16.47 3.54
CA VAL A 88 -2.64 17.16 3.37
C VAL A 88 -3.50 17.06 4.64
N PHE A 89 -3.45 15.94 5.36
CA PHE A 89 -4.34 15.64 6.47
C PHE A 89 -3.74 15.84 7.86
N GLN A 90 -2.45 16.19 7.99
CA GLN A 90 -1.78 16.41 9.28
C GLN A 90 -2.52 17.41 10.18
N ASN A 91 -3.13 18.44 9.60
CA ASN A 91 -3.87 19.47 10.33
C ASN A 91 -5.25 19.01 10.84
N LYS A 92 -5.71 17.80 10.48
CA LYS A 92 -7.01 17.24 10.88
C LYS A 92 -6.91 16.15 11.95
N PHE A 93 -5.70 15.84 12.41
CA PHE A 93 -5.48 14.92 13.53
C PHE A 93 -5.69 15.65 14.85
N GLU A 94 -6.96 15.85 15.21
CA GLU A 94 -7.36 16.25 16.56
C GLU A 94 -7.35 15.01 17.49
N GLU A 95 -7.33 15.25 18.80
CA GLU A 95 -7.44 14.17 19.79
C GLU A 95 -8.81 13.47 19.72
N GLY A 96 -8.85 12.19 20.10
CA GLY A 96 -10.07 11.36 20.06
C GLY A 96 -10.23 10.44 18.84
N PHE A 97 -11.27 9.60 18.88
CA PHE A 97 -11.53 8.55 17.90
C PHE A 97 -12.23 9.06 16.63
N LYS A 98 -13.15 10.02 16.77
CA LYS A 98 -13.91 10.60 15.64
C LYS A 98 -13.01 11.24 14.55
N PRO A 99 -11.97 12.02 14.89
CA PRO A 99 -11.03 12.54 13.89
C PRO A 99 -10.23 11.43 13.20
N LEU A 100 -9.85 10.37 13.93
CA LEU A 100 -9.15 9.21 13.36
C LEU A 100 -9.99 8.52 12.30
N VAL A 101 -11.26 8.19 12.61
CA VAL A 101 -12.18 7.57 11.66
C VAL A 101 -12.37 8.46 10.43
N LYS A 102 -12.54 9.76 10.64
CA LYS A 102 -12.70 10.72 9.54
C LYS A 102 -11.49 10.72 8.61
N VAL A 103 -10.27 10.80 9.15
CA VAL A 103 -9.06 10.79 8.33
C VAL A 103 -8.87 9.44 7.63
N ALA A 104 -9.09 8.33 8.32
CA ALA A 104 -8.99 6.99 7.73
C ALA A 104 -9.98 6.79 6.57
N LEU A 105 -11.22 7.25 6.71
CA LEU A 105 -12.22 7.21 5.64
C LEU A 105 -11.84 8.12 4.46
N MET A 106 -11.27 9.31 4.73
CA MET A 106 -10.77 10.17 3.65
C MET A 106 -9.64 9.49 2.86
N ILE A 107 -8.67 8.89 3.55
CA ILE A 107 -7.59 8.12 2.90
C ILE A 107 -8.17 6.96 2.09
N PHE A 108 -9.12 6.21 2.65
CA PHE A 108 -9.81 5.12 1.97
C PHE A 108 -10.50 5.58 0.69
N VAL A 109 -11.34 6.62 0.75
CA VAL A 109 -12.10 7.09 -0.42
C VAL A 109 -11.17 7.49 -1.55
N PHE A 110 -10.08 8.21 -1.25
CA PHE A 110 -9.12 8.59 -2.27
C PHE A 110 -8.37 7.39 -2.85
N GLN A 111 -7.89 6.47 -2.01
CA GLN A 111 -7.22 5.25 -2.44
C GLN A 111 -8.14 4.43 -3.36
N PHE A 112 -9.38 4.23 -2.91
CA PHE A 112 -10.39 3.48 -3.61
C PHE A 112 -10.73 4.12 -4.96
N LEU A 113 -10.95 5.43 -5.00
CA LEU A 113 -11.22 6.15 -6.26
C LEU A 113 -10.06 6.05 -7.24
N PHE A 114 -8.81 6.15 -6.78
CA PHE A 114 -7.65 5.99 -7.65
C PHE A 114 -7.63 4.60 -8.32
N TRP A 115 -7.77 3.53 -7.53
CA TRP A 115 -7.77 2.17 -8.04
C TRP A 115 -9.00 1.86 -8.89
N LEU A 116 -10.16 2.39 -8.52
CA LEU A 116 -11.39 2.28 -9.28
C LEU A 116 -11.23 2.90 -10.67
N THR A 117 -10.70 4.12 -10.77
CA THR A 117 -10.43 4.80 -12.04
C THR A 117 -9.39 4.06 -12.86
N TYR A 118 -8.30 3.61 -12.24
CA TYR A 118 -7.26 2.84 -12.93
C TYR A 118 -7.80 1.55 -13.55
N LEU A 119 -8.54 0.76 -12.78
CA LEU A 119 -9.12 -0.50 -13.27
C LEU A 119 -10.24 -0.27 -14.28
N PHE A 120 -10.99 0.82 -14.16
CA PHE A 120 -11.98 1.20 -15.16
C PHE A 120 -11.32 1.51 -16.51
N ILE A 121 -10.23 2.28 -16.52
CA ILE A 121 -9.46 2.58 -17.74
C ILE A 121 -8.87 1.30 -18.34
N ILE A 122 -8.31 0.40 -17.52
CA ILE A 122 -7.82 -0.89 -18.00
C ILE A 122 -8.97 -1.71 -18.58
N GLY A 123 -10.11 -1.79 -17.91
CA GLY A 123 -11.25 -2.55 -18.39
C GLY A 123 -11.77 -2.06 -19.74
N LEU A 124 -11.74 -0.75 -19.98
CA LEU A 124 -12.01 -0.17 -21.29
C LEU A 124 -10.95 -0.55 -22.34
N ALA A 125 -9.66 -0.47 -21.99
CA ALA A 125 -8.56 -0.76 -22.90
C ALA A 125 -8.46 -2.25 -23.27
N THR A 126 -8.82 -3.15 -22.35
CA THR A 126 -8.79 -4.61 -22.55
C THR A 126 -10.15 -5.18 -22.96
N GLU A 127 -11.17 -4.32 -23.13
CA GLU A 127 -12.56 -4.70 -23.43
C GLU A 127 -13.14 -5.74 -22.45
N SER A 128 -12.63 -5.77 -21.22
CA SER A 128 -12.98 -6.78 -20.21
C SER A 128 -13.06 -6.16 -18.82
N PHE A 129 -14.27 -6.16 -18.27
CA PHE A 129 -14.54 -5.69 -16.91
C PHE A 129 -14.42 -6.78 -15.84
N PHE A 130 -13.92 -7.97 -16.20
CA PHE A 130 -13.77 -9.09 -15.27
C PHE A 130 -12.99 -8.67 -14.03
N TYR A 131 -11.78 -8.13 -14.21
CA TYR A 131 -10.95 -7.64 -13.10
C TYR A 131 -11.58 -6.50 -12.32
N PHE A 132 -12.34 -5.62 -12.98
CA PHE A 132 -13.05 -4.54 -12.31
C PHE A 132 -14.11 -5.10 -11.33
N GLY A 133 -14.92 -6.06 -11.77
CA GLY A 133 -15.95 -6.71 -10.95
C GLY A 133 -15.38 -7.61 -9.86
N SER A 134 -14.35 -8.39 -10.15
CA SER A 134 -13.70 -9.30 -9.18
C SER A 134 -12.90 -8.57 -8.11
N PHE A 135 -12.33 -7.41 -8.44
CA PHE A 135 -11.49 -6.65 -7.52
C PHE A 135 -12.29 -5.96 -6.42
N LEU A 136 -13.48 -5.45 -6.73
CA LEU A 136 -14.27 -4.61 -5.82
C LEU A 136 -14.54 -5.25 -4.44
N PRO A 137 -15.02 -6.50 -4.34
CA PRO A 137 -15.31 -7.13 -3.05
C PRO A 137 -14.06 -7.33 -2.18
N ILE A 138 -12.90 -7.53 -2.81
CA ILE A 138 -11.62 -7.73 -2.13
C ILE A 138 -10.99 -6.39 -1.75
N ALA A 139 -11.05 -5.41 -2.64
CA ALA A 139 -10.40 -4.12 -2.50
C ALA A 139 -10.99 -3.26 -1.39
N ILE A 140 -12.31 -3.30 -1.19
CA ILE A 140 -13.00 -2.51 -0.17
C ILE A 140 -12.47 -2.82 1.24
N PRO A 141 -12.57 -4.05 1.78
CA PRO A 141 -12.07 -4.34 3.13
C PRO A 141 -10.56 -4.13 3.25
N LEU A 142 -9.82 -4.39 2.17
CA LEU A 142 -8.37 -4.34 2.14
C LEU A 142 -7.85 -2.89 2.19
N PHE A 143 -8.40 -1.99 1.37
CA PHE A 143 -8.08 -0.58 1.42
C PHE A 143 -8.57 0.10 2.68
N LEU A 144 -9.70 -0.35 3.24
CA LEU A 144 -10.20 0.18 4.50
C LEU A 144 -9.27 -0.20 5.66
N LEU A 145 -8.84 -1.46 5.74
CA LEU A 145 -7.89 -1.87 6.79
C LEU A 145 -6.55 -1.14 6.67
N ASN A 146 -6.06 -1.00 5.44
CA ASN A 146 -4.86 -0.23 5.12
C ASN A 146 -4.97 1.25 5.54
N SER A 147 -6.10 1.91 5.28
CA SER A 147 -6.28 3.32 5.62
C SER A 147 -6.34 3.52 7.15
N PHE A 148 -6.99 2.62 7.87
CA PHE A 148 -7.05 2.64 9.34
C PHE A 148 -5.69 2.38 9.98
N LEU A 149 -4.94 1.37 9.53
CA LEU A 149 -3.60 1.07 10.01
C LEU A 149 -2.65 2.25 9.80
N SER A 150 -2.63 2.82 8.59
CA SER A 150 -1.81 4.00 8.25
C SER A 150 -2.10 5.18 9.19
N THR A 151 -3.39 5.45 9.39
CA THR A 151 -3.86 6.57 10.21
C THR A 151 -3.49 6.37 11.67
N LEU A 152 -3.66 5.15 12.20
CA LEU A 152 -3.37 4.81 13.58
C LEU A 152 -1.87 4.86 13.88
N ILE A 153 -1.04 4.23 13.02
CA ILE A 153 0.42 4.21 13.18
C ILE A 153 0.96 5.64 13.17
N TYR A 154 0.50 6.46 12.24
CA TYR A 154 0.94 7.84 12.18
C TYR A 154 0.43 8.68 13.36
N LYS A 155 -0.82 8.48 13.82
CA LYS A 155 -1.31 9.18 15.01
C LYS A 155 -0.44 8.87 16.24
N LYS A 156 0.00 7.62 16.40
CA LYS A 156 0.82 7.18 17.54
C LYS A 156 2.29 7.58 17.43
N SER A 157 2.86 7.53 16.23
CA SER A 157 4.32 7.63 16.04
C SER A 157 4.78 8.83 15.22
N GLY A 158 3.86 9.54 14.56
CA GLY A 158 4.17 10.56 13.55
C GLY A 158 4.94 10.01 12.35
N ASN A 159 5.09 8.70 12.23
CA ASN A 159 5.98 8.07 11.27
C ASN A 159 5.22 7.46 10.10
N ILE A 160 5.53 7.95 8.90
CA ILE A 160 4.93 7.49 7.64
C ILE A 160 5.60 6.21 7.13
N ILE A 161 6.91 6.07 7.34
CA ILE A 161 7.72 4.92 6.91
C ILE A 161 7.24 3.64 7.60
N ALA A 162 6.99 3.69 8.91
CA ALA A 162 6.44 2.56 9.67
C ALA A 162 5.06 2.14 9.14
N GLY A 163 4.20 3.11 8.81
CA GLY A 163 2.91 2.85 8.15
C GLY A 163 3.10 2.15 6.80
N ALA A 164 4.00 2.67 5.98
CA ALA A 164 4.31 2.09 4.66
C ALA A 164 4.84 0.65 4.77
N ILE A 165 5.74 0.36 5.71
CA ILE A 165 6.26 -1.01 5.94
C ILE A 165 5.14 -1.97 6.33
N VAL A 166 4.31 -1.58 7.31
CA VAL A 166 3.22 -2.44 7.80
C VAL A 166 2.18 -2.70 6.71
N ASN A 167 1.79 -1.67 5.96
CA ASN A 167 0.87 -1.83 4.84
C ASN A 167 1.44 -2.69 3.73
N THR A 168 2.72 -2.51 3.40
CA THR A 168 3.41 -3.32 2.39
C THR A 168 3.40 -4.79 2.77
N LEU A 169 3.73 -5.09 4.04
CA LEU A 169 3.68 -6.45 4.55
C LEU A 169 2.26 -7.03 4.48
N PHE A 170 1.26 -6.27 4.95
CA PHE A 170 -0.13 -6.69 4.96
C PHE A 170 -0.67 -6.96 3.55
N PHE A 171 -0.41 -6.05 2.60
CA PHE A 171 -0.76 -6.22 1.19
C PHE A 171 -0.08 -7.42 0.56
N THR A 172 1.21 -7.60 0.84
CA THR A 172 1.95 -8.73 0.27
C THR A 172 1.42 -10.05 0.80
N LEU A 173 1.17 -10.15 2.12
CA LEU A 173 0.55 -11.34 2.71
C LEU A 173 -0.82 -11.65 2.11
N LEU A 174 -1.69 -10.64 1.99
CA LEU A 174 -3.05 -10.85 1.48
C LEU A 174 -3.08 -11.22 0.01
N ILE A 175 -2.29 -10.56 -0.84
CA ILE A 175 -2.27 -10.94 -2.25
C ILE A 175 -1.62 -12.33 -2.41
N CYS A 176 -0.62 -12.67 -1.60
CA CYS A 176 -0.06 -14.02 -1.55
C CYS A 176 -1.12 -15.08 -1.17
N THR A 177 -2.11 -14.77 -0.35
CA THR A 177 -3.15 -15.72 0.09
C THR A 177 -4.41 -15.72 -0.79
N ILE A 178 -4.73 -14.62 -1.49
CA ILE A 178 -5.99 -14.47 -2.26
C ILE A 178 -5.80 -14.77 -3.76
N SER A 179 -4.57 -14.81 -4.27
CA SER A 179 -4.26 -15.09 -5.69
C SER A 179 -4.88 -16.40 -6.19
N PRO A 180 -5.83 -16.38 -7.16
CA PRO A 180 -6.37 -17.59 -7.78
C PRO A 180 -5.32 -18.30 -8.67
N TYR A 181 -5.62 -19.55 -9.02
CA TYR A 181 -4.81 -20.52 -9.79
C TYR A 181 -4.41 -20.08 -11.23
N GLN A 182 -4.69 -18.84 -11.65
CA GLN A 182 -4.38 -18.38 -13.00
C GLN A 182 -3.07 -17.60 -13.00
N SER A 183 -2.03 -18.21 -13.58
CA SER A 183 -0.80 -17.50 -13.89
C SER A 183 -1.10 -16.27 -14.76
N GLY A 184 -0.45 -15.14 -14.51
CA GLY A 184 -0.59 -13.96 -15.38
C GLY A 184 -0.26 -14.27 -16.86
N LEU A 185 0.51 -15.33 -17.12
CA LEU A 185 0.82 -15.85 -18.44
C LEU A 185 -0.35 -16.61 -19.10
N SER A 186 -1.13 -17.38 -18.34
CA SER A 186 -2.34 -18.05 -18.88
C SER A 186 -3.39 -17.06 -19.39
N PHE A 187 -3.42 -15.85 -18.84
CA PHE A 187 -4.26 -14.76 -19.34
C PHE A 187 -3.75 -14.19 -20.68
N ILE A 188 -2.43 -14.01 -20.83
CA ILE A 188 -1.84 -13.57 -22.11
C ILE A 188 -1.98 -14.66 -23.18
N ILE A 189 -1.80 -15.92 -22.82
CA ILE A 189 -1.95 -17.06 -23.73
C ILE A 189 -3.42 -17.22 -24.16
N GLY A 190 -4.38 -17.00 -23.27
CA GLY A 190 -5.81 -16.97 -23.62
C GLY A 190 -6.26 -15.80 -24.49
N PHE A 191 -5.39 -14.82 -24.77
CA PHE A 191 -5.63 -13.74 -25.74
C PHE A 191 -5.21 -14.14 -27.16
N PHE A 192 -4.36 -15.17 -27.31
CA PHE A 192 -3.83 -15.65 -28.59
C PHE A 192 -4.46 -16.98 -29.04
N PHE A 193 -5.43 -17.51 -28.28
CA PHE A 193 -6.19 -18.74 -28.59
C PHE A 193 -7.69 -18.51 -28.42
#